data_AF-A0A7S1VVC1-F1
#
_entry.id   AF-A0A7S1VVC1-F1
#
_cell.length_a   1.000
_cell.length_b   1.000
_cell.length_c   1.000
_cell.angle_alpha   90.00
_cell.angle_beta   90.00
_cell.angle_gamma   90.00
#
_symmetry.space_group_name_H-M   'P 1'
#
loop_
_entity.id
_entity.type
_entity.pdbx_description
1 polymer ?
#
loop_
_entity_poly.entity_id
_entity_poly.type
_entity_poly.pdbx_seq_one_letter_code
_entity_poly.pdbx_strand_id
1 'polypeptide(L)'
;IPDELSCSTNLGCVDFYPIMSGKRNVCDYLLRKFFGDHDEAMSLKSHALCLCDDDNDVEMALACRKAYIPSITSESMQKLASENRDMIVTENVEEGKVESLATDAALEMILYDN
;
A
#
# COMPACT_ATOMS: atom_id res chain seq x y z
N ILE A 1 -0.43 -0.83 -23.61
CA ILE A 1 -0.66 0.64 -23.54
C ILE A 1 0.58 1.35 -24.06
N PRO A 2 0.50 2.59 -24.58
CA PRO A 2 1.69 3.40 -24.90
C PRO A 2 2.67 3.46 -23.72
N ASP A 3 3.96 3.60 -23.99
CA ASP A 3 5.04 3.51 -22.99
C ASP A 3 4.96 4.61 -21.91
N GLU A 4 4.34 5.76 -22.23
CA GLU A 4 4.18 6.89 -21.32
C GLU A 4 2.93 6.79 -20.45
N LEU A 5 2.15 5.71 -20.57
CA LEU A 5 0.93 5.47 -19.81
C LEU A 5 1.08 4.25 -18.91
N SER A 6 0.44 4.33 -17.74
CA SER A 6 0.15 3.20 -16.87
C SER A 6 -1.37 3.03 -16.74
N CYS A 7 -1.82 1.93 -16.15
CA CYS A 7 -3.23 1.69 -15.88
C CYS A 7 -3.46 0.87 -14.61
N SER A 8 -4.61 1.08 -13.97
CA SER A 8 -5.11 0.29 -12.84
C SER A 8 -6.57 -0.09 -13.06
N THR A 9 -6.97 -1.23 -12.51
CA THR A 9 -8.39 -1.63 -12.44
C THR A 9 -8.94 -1.24 -11.08
N ASN A 10 -10.12 -0.65 -11.03
CA ASN A 10 -10.81 -0.26 -9.81
C ASN A 10 -12.31 -0.44 -10.01
N LEU A 11 -12.97 -1.26 -9.19
CA LEU A 11 -14.42 -1.54 -9.28
C LEU A 11 -14.91 -1.90 -10.70
N GLY A 12 -14.09 -2.62 -11.46
CA GLY A 12 -14.39 -3.01 -12.85
C GLY A 12 -14.20 -1.90 -13.90
N CYS A 13 -13.77 -0.72 -13.50
CA CYS A 13 -13.29 0.34 -14.40
C CYS A 13 -11.78 0.21 -14.61
N VAL A 14 -11.30 0.61 -15.79
CA VAL A 14 -9.86 0.67 -16.09
C VAL A 14 -9.48 2.14 -16.26
N ASP A 15 -8.63 2.63 -15.36
CA ASP A 15 -8.08 3.98 -15.39
C ASP A 15 -6.77 3.98 -16.17
N PHE A 16 -6.62 4.90 -17.13
CA PHE A 16 -5.35 5.15 -17.82
C PHE A 16 -4.80 6.51 -17.42
N TYR A 17 -3.52 6.56 -17.07
CA TYR A 17 -2.88 7.77 -16.58
C TYR A 17 -1.41 7.82 -17.00
N PRO A 18 -0.78 9.02 -17.02
CA PRO A 18 0.66 9.14 -17.26
C PRO A 18 1.48 8.24 -16.34
N ILE A 19 2.57 7.65 -16.82
CA ILE A 19 3.42 6.73 -16.05
C ILE A 19 3.99 7.36 -14.75
N MET A 20 4.07 8.69 -14.71
CA MET A 20 4.49 9.47 -13.54
C MET A 20 3.39 9.69 -12.49
N SER A 21 2.14 9.36 -12.79
CA SER A 21 1.00 9.46 -11.87
C SER A 21 0.89 8.22 -10.97
N GLY A 22 -0.13 8.16 -10.11
CA GLY A 22 -0.42 7.01 -9.26
C GLY A 22 0.00 7.22 -7.80
N LYS A 23 -0.64 6.46 -6.90
CA LYS A 23 -0.49 6.62 -5.44
C LYS A 23 0.96 6.44 -5.00
N ARG A 24 1.65 5.41 -5.50
CA ARG A 24 3.08 5.16 -5.26
C ARG A 24 3.95 6.38 -5.58
N ASN A 25 3.80 6.94 -6.78
CA ASN A 25 4.64 8.05 -7.25
C ASN A 25 4.39 9.34 -6.44
N VAL A 26 3.13 9.59 -6.06
CA VAL A 26 2.80 10.70 -5.16
C VAL A 26 3.42 10.48 -3.78
N CYS A 27 3.35 9.28 -3.21
CA CYS A 27 3.99 8.99 -1.92
C CYS A 27 5.51 9.19 -1.97
N ASP A 28 6.18 8.75 -3.05
CA ASP A 28 7.61 8.97 -3.24
C ASP A 28 7.95 10.47 -3.35
N TYR A 29 7.13 11.23 -4.08
CA TYR A 29 7.23 12.69 -4.14
C TYR A 29 7.05 13.35 -2.75
N LEU A 30 6.07 12.91 -1.96
CA LEU A 30 5.83 13.45 -0.62
C LEU A 30 7.00 13.16 0.32
N LEU A 31 7.58 11.96 0.26
CA LEU A 31 8.77 11.60 1.04
C LEU A 31 9.93 12.56 0.73
N ARG A 32 10.27 12.73 -0.55
CA ARG A 32 11.34 13.64 -1.00
C ARG A 32 11.04 15.10 -0.65
N LYS A 33 9.80 15.54 -0.81
CA LYS A 33 9.39 16.92 -0.54
C LYS A 33 9.54 17.30 0.93
N PHE A 34 9.16 16.41 1.84
CA PHE A 34 9.14 16.73 3.27
C PHE A 34 10.43 16.37 4.00
N PHE A 35 11.17 15.39 3.50
CA PHE A 35 12.37 14.87 4.17
C PHE A 35 13.67 15.15 3.39
N GLY A 36 13.56 15.68 2.17
CA GLY A 36 14.68 16.06 1.31
C GLY A 36 15.22 14.92 0.44
N ASP A 37 15.88 15.28 -0.66
CA ASP A 37 16.53 14.33 -1.59
C ASP A 37 17.93 13.88 -1.12
N HIS A 38 18.38 14.33 0.06
CA HIS A 38 19.78 14.18 0.50
C HIS A 38 20.06 12.92 1.33
N ASP A 39 19.03 12.18 1.71
CA ASP A 39 19.19 10.94 2.45
C ASP A 39 18.82 9.75 1.56
N GLU A 40 19.83 9.18 0.90
CA GLU A 40 19.66 7.98 0.05
C GLU A 40 19.10 6.77 0.83
N ALA A 41 19.13 6.79 2.16
CA ALA A 41 18.56 5.74 2.98
C ALA A 41 17.04 5.88 3.18
N MET A 42 16.43 7.03 2.87
CA MET A 42 14.99 7.23 2.99
C MET A 42 14.25 6.79 1.72
N SER A 43 13.47 5.74 1.88
CA SER A 43 12.56 5.22 0.85
C SER A 43 11.22 4.81 1.47
N LEU A 44 10.19 4.65 0.64
CA LEU A 44 8.92 4.08 1.09
C LEU A 44 9.14 2.72 1.78
N LYS A 45 10.09 1.92 1.26
CA LYS A 45 10.36 0.58 1.78
C LYS A 45 10.97 0.57 3.18
N SER A 46 11.60 1.67 3.58
CA SER A 46 12.27 1.82 4.89
C SER A 46 11.44 2.62 5.89
N HIS A 47 10.69 3.62 5.44
CA HIS A 47 10.07 4.62 6.34
C HIS A 47 8.55 4.78 6.19
N ALA A 48 7.92 4.07 5.24
CA ALA A 48 6.47 4.19 5.04
C ALA A 48 5.73 2.91 5.44
N LEU A 49 4.62 3.09 6.17
CA LEU A 49 3.56 2.11 6.32
C LEU A 49 2.34 2.67 5.59
N CYS A 50 1.53 1.81 4.97
CA CYS A 50 0.28 2.25 4.36
C CYS A 50 -0.91 1.43 4.81
N LEU A 51 -2.08 2.05 4.74
CA LEU A 51 -3.38 1.40 4.83
C LEU A 51 -3.95 1.36 3.41
N CYS A 52 -4.44 0.20 2.97
CA CYS A 52 -4.95 0.02 1.60
C CYS A 52 -6.10 -0.97 1.56
N ASP A 53 -7.00 -0.81 0.60
CA ASP A 53 -8.20 -1.63 0.48
C ASP A 53 -8.44 -2.21 -0.91
N ASP A 54 -7.90 -1.62 -1.99
CA ASP A 54 -8.24 -2.03 -3.36
C ASP A 54 -7.01 -2.14 -4.30
N ASP A 55 -7.24 -2.63 -5.52
CA ASP A 55 -6.22 -2.89 -6.55
C ASP A 55 -5.41 -1.64 -6.93
N ASN A 56 -6.02 -0.45 -6.88
CA ASN A 56 -5.33 0.80 -7.19
C ASN A 56 -4.29 1.22 -6.13
N ASP A 57 -4.25 0.54 -4.98
CA ASP A 57 -3.24 0.72 -3.93
C ASP A 57 -2.06 -0.25 -4.06
N VAL A 58 -2.15 -1.29 -4.89
CA VAL A 58 -1.17 -2.38 -4.95
C VAL A 58 0.25 -1.86 -5.15
N GLU A 59 0.46 -0.94 -6.09
CA GLU A 59 1.79 -0.37 -6.34
C GLU A 59 2.35 0.40 -5.14
N MET A 60 1.49 1.08 -4.38
CA MET A 60 1.87 1.80 -3.16
C MET A 60 2.17 0.81 -2.02
N ALA A 61 1.31 -0.20 -1.84
CA ALA A 61 1.45 -1.23 -0.83
C ALA A 61 2.78 -1.99 -0.95
N LEU A 62 3.13 -2.40 -2.18
CA LEU A 62 4.38 -3.11 -2.45
C LEU A 62 5.63 -2.23 -2.29
N ALA A 63 5.49 -0.91 -2.46
CA ALA A 63 6.58 0.03 -2.27
C ALA A 63 6.85 0.36 -0.79
N CYS A 64 5.84 0.22 0.08
CA CYS A 64 5.96 0.51 1.51
C CYS A 64 6.67 -0.62 2.28
N ARG A 65 7.13 -0.30 3.49
CA ARG A 65 7.73 -1.26 4.41
C ARG A 65 6.75 -2.36 4.79
N LYS A 66 5.54 -1.97 5.19
CA LYS A 66 4.38 -2.84 5.37
C LYS A 66 3.12 -2.16 4.88
N ALA A 67 2.16 -2.96 4.46
CA ALA A 67 0.83 -2.54 4.09
C ALA A 67 -0.20 -3.26 4.96
N TYR A 68 -1.17 -2.51 5.48
CA TYR A 68 -2.26 -3.05 6.28
C TYR A 68 -3.53 -3.00 5.45
N ILE A 69 -4.20 -4.13 5.38
CA ILE A 69 -5.44 -4.31 4.63
C ILE A 69 -6.56 -4.43 5.67
N PRO A 70 -7.39 -3.38 5.85
CA PRO A 70 -8.51 -3.39 6.78
C PRO A 70 -9.36 -4.63 6.59
N SER A 71 -9.83 -4.88 5.37
CA SER A 71 -10.60 -6.06 4.97
C SER A 71 -10.31 -6.40 3.51
N ILE A 72 -10.50 -7.66 3.12
CA ILE A 72 -10.29 -8.11 1.75
C ILE A 72 -11.50 -7.71 0.90
N THR A 73 -11.29 -6.85 -0.08
CA THR A 73 -12.35 -6.34 -0.98
C THR A 73 -12.38 -7.06 -2.34
N SER A 74 -11.30 -7.74 -2.73
CA SER A 74 -11.16 -8.41 -4.02
C SER A 74 -10.30 -9.69 -3.95
N GLU A 75 -10.50 -10.61 -4.90
CA GLU A 75 -9.69 -11.84 -5.02
C GLU A 75 -8.21 -11.53 -5.30
N SER A 76 -7.94 -10.48 -6.06
CA SER A 76 -6.59 -9.98 -6.34
C SER A 76 -5.88 -9.53 -5.06
N MET A 77 -6.57 -8.77 -4.20
CA MET A 77 -6.03 -8.36 -2.90
C MET A 77 -5.81 -9.55 -1.96
N GLN A 78 -6.73 -10.53 -1.94
CA GLN A 78 -6.56 -11.77 -1.18
C GLN A 78 -5.31 -12.53 -1.62
N LYS A 79 -5.16 -12.73 -2.94
CA LYS A 79 -4.01 -13.41 -3.51
C LYS A 79 -2.73 -12.67 -3.19
N LEU A 80 -2.70 -11.36 -3.38
CA LEU A 80 -1.53 -10.54 -3.13
C LEU A 80 -1.10 -10.61 -1.66
N ALA A 81 -2.04 -10.53 -0.72
CA ALA A 81 -1.76 -10.67 0.71
C ALA A 81 -1.22 -12.06 1.07
N SER A 82 -1.69 -13.11 0.39
CA SER A 82 -1.20 -14.48 0.61
C SER A 82 0.23 -14.70 0.09
N GLU A 83 0.64 -13.92 -0.92
CA GLU A 83 1.96 -14.01 -1.57
C GLU A 83 3.00 -13.04 -0.97
N ASN A 84 2.57 -11.96 -0.29
CA ASN A 84 3.46 -10.97 0.31
C ASN A 84 3.36 -10.91 1.85
N ARG A 85 4.44 -11.30 2.53
CA ARG A 85 4.52 -11.27 4.00
C ARG A 85 4.45 -9.87 4.62
N ASP A 86 4.74 -8.84 3.83
CA ASP A 86 4.67 -7.44 4.25
C ASP A 86 3.25 -6.87 4.14
N MET A 87 2.28 -7.64 3.62
CA MET A 87 0.87 -7.26 3.55
C MET A 87 0.09 -7.99 4.65
N ILE A 88 -0.48 -7.22 5.57
CA ILE A 88 -1.11 -7.72 6.79
C ILE A 88 -2.60 -7.45 6.72
N VAL A 89 -3.38 -8.52 6.62
CA VAL A 89 -4.85 -8.46 6.70
C VAL A 89 -5.27 -8.41 8.16
N THR A 90 -6.02 -7.37 8.53
CA THR A 90 -6.36 -7.09 9.94
C THR A 90 -7.79 -7.46 10.29
N GLU A 91 -8.69 -7.55 9.33
CA GLU A 91 -10.03 -8.14 9.46
C GLU A 91 -10.10 -9.40 8.60
N ASN A 92 -10.49 -10.51 9.23
CA ASN A 92 -10.68 -11.78 8.57
C ASN A 92 -11.84 -12.49 9.27
N VAL A 93 -13.00 -12.43 8.62
CA VAL A 93 -14.25 -12.99 9.13
C VAL A 93 -14.14 -14.52 9.32
N GLU A 94 -13.38 -15.21 8.47
CA GLU A 94 -13.17 -16.67 8.58
C GLU A 94 -12.31 -17.03 9.79
N GLU A 95 -11.40 -16.14 10.20
CA GLU A 95 -10.58 -16.27 11.41
C GLU A 95 -11.21 -15.61 12.66
N GLY A 96 -12.43 -15.07 12.54
CA GLY A 96 -13.14 -14.42 13.65
C GLY A 96 -12.62 -13.03 14.03
N LYS A 97 -11.85 -12.37 13.16
CA LYS A 97 -11.43 -10.96 13.31
C LYS A 97 -12.48 -10.08 12.64
N VAL A 98 -13.37 -9.47 13.44
CA VAL A 98 -14.60 -8.78 12.98
C VAL A 98 -14.51 -7.24 13.07
N GLU A 99 -13.42 -6.71 13.63
CA GLU A 99 -13.13 -5.27 13.63
C GLU A 99 -11.76 -5.03 13.03
N SER A 100 -11.67 -4.08 12.08
CA SER A 100 -10.39 -3.66 11.52
C SER A 100 -9.58 -2.91 12.58
N LEU A 101 -8.56 -3.59 13.10
CA LEU A 101 -7.50 -2.99 13.94
C LEU A 101 -6.34 -2.47 13.07
N ALA A 102 -6.57 -2.16 11.79
CA ALA A 102 -5.50 -1.76 10.86
C ALA A 102 -4.74 -0.52 11.34
N THR A 103 -5.49 0.46 11.84
CA THR A 103 -4.91 1.70 12.39
C THR A 103 -4.10 1.41 13.65
N ASP A 104 -4.62 0.58 14.55
CA ASP A 104 -3.94 0.23 15.80
C ASP A 104 -2.68 -0.60 15.54
N ALA A 105 -2.74 -1.56 14.62
CA ALA A 105 -1.59 -2.37 14.22
C ALA A 105 -0.51 -1.52 13.53
N ALA A 106 -0.91 -0.58 12.67
CA ALA A 106 0.01 0.37 12.07
C ALA A 106 0.65 1.28 13.13
N LEU A 107 -0.14 1.77 14.08
CA LEU A 107 0.35 2.62 15.17
C LEU A 107 1.29 1.85 16.12
N GLU A 108 0.95 0.62 16.48
CA GLU A 108 1.80 -0.25 17.30
C GLU A 108 3.17 -0.45 16.65
N MET A 109 3.19 -0.70 15.34
CA MET A 109 4.45 -0.75 14.59
C MET A 109 5.20 0.58 14.56
N ILE A 110 4.53 1.72 14.44
CA ILE A 110 5.23 3.01 14.49
C ILE A 110 5.86 3.26 15.87
N LEU A 111 5.17 2.85 16.94
CA LEU A 111 5.56 3.16 18.31
C LEU A 111 6.60 2.19 18.89
N TYR A 112 6.60 0.93 18.49
CA TYR A 112 7.36 -0.13 19.16
C TYR A 112 8.36 -0.88 18.27
N ASP A 113 8.40 -0.59 16.98
CA ASP A 113 9.34 -1.20 16.05
C ASP A 113 10.71 -0.52 16.21
N ASN A 114 11.63 -1.20 16.90
CA ASN A 114 13.04 -0.83 17.06
C ASN A 114 13.89 -1.49 15.97
#